data_AF-A0A7J6S100-F1
#
_entry.id   AF-A0A7J6S100-F1
#
_cell.length_a   1.000
_cell.length_b   1.000
_cell.length_c   1.000
_cell.angle_alpha   90.00
_cell.angle_beta   90.00
_cell.angle_gamma   90.00
#
_symmetry.space_group_name_H-M   'P 1'
#
loop_
_entity.id
_entity.type
_entity.pdbx_description
1 polymer ?
#
loop_
_entity_poly.entity_id
_entity_poly.type
_entity_poly.pdbx_seq_one_letter_code
_entity_poly.pdbx_strand_id
1 'polypeptide(L)'
;VRCSSYFLFSSLMSGFIYPVLVAWLWSGHGWLSKPADGIDASFYDFAGSGVVHLTGGIAALVGAKILGPRKGRFDEMVDQTEFVPHSIPLIVLGTMILWFGWIGFNAGSTSTFESIVDSNKAARSAMNTVLSGAAGGFTLFIIRLVFFNMYDVAGVCNGCLAGLVSITAGSANVTSFSAIIIGIIGGSLYQTASRMVAQRRIDDPIDAFAVHGMGGIWGSIACVLFDYGSGFSVFSQGEITRIGPNNYEAAVSVGTQLG
;
A
#
# COMPACT_ATOMS: atom_id res chain seq x y z
N VAL A 1 -14.02 22.20 -3.70
CA VAL A 1 -14.28 21.49 -4.99
C VAL A 1 -15.75 21.64 -5.32
N ARG A 2 -16.11 21.91 -6.58
CA ARG A 2 -17.53 21.93 -7.00
C ARG A 2 -18.03 20.50 -7.19
N CYS A 3 -19.28 20.23 -6.82
CA CYS A 3 -19.87 18.89 -6.90
C CYS A 3 -19.82 18.31 -8.34
N SER A 4 -20.08 19.13 -9.35
CA SER A 4 -19.99 18.73 -10.76
C SER A 4 -18.58 18.30 -11.19
N SER A 5 -17.54 19.02 -10.75
CA SER A 5 -16.15 18.66 -11.01
C SER A 5 -15.78 17.33 -10.36
N TYR A 6 -16.30 17.06 -9.16
CA TYR A 6 -16.11 15.78 -8.49
C TYR A 6 -16.77 14.63 -9.25
N PHE A 7 -18.03 14.79 -9.71
CA PHE A 7 -18.69 13.75 -10.50
C PHE A 7 -17.97 13.45 -11.80
N LEU A 8 -17.51 14.48 -12.52
CA LEU A 8 -16.75 14.30 -13.75
C LEU A 8 -15.43 13.57 -13.48
N PHE A 9 -14.68 14.01 -12.48
CA PHE A 9 -13.41 13.36 -12.10
C PHE A 9 -13.63 11.89 -11.72
N SER A 10 -14.60 11.62 -10.84
CA SER A 10 -14.93 10.26 -10.40
C SER A 10 -15.37 9.38 -11.57
N SER A 11 -16.17 9.90 -12.50
CA SER A 11 -16.64 9.13 -13.67
C SER A 11 -15.50 8.83 -14.65
N LEU A 12 -14.58 9.78 -14.88
CA LEU A 12 -13.40 9.54 -15.72
C LEU A 12 -12.43 8.56 -15.04
N MET A 13 -12.25 8.68 -13.73
CA MET A 13 -11.37 7.81 -12.97
C MET A 13 -11.90 6.37 -12.97
N SER A 14 -13.18 6.17 -12.63
CA SER A 14 -13.77 4.83 -12.53
C SER A 14 -14.19 4.22 -13.87
N GLY A 15 -14.57 5.04 -14.85
CA GLY A 15 -15.05 4.60 -16.15
C GLY A 15 -13.99 4.47 -17.23
N PHE A 16 -12.82 5.09 -17.05
CA PHE A 16 -11.75 5.06 -18.05
C PHE A 16 -10.37 4.78 -17.46
N ILE A 17 -9.84 5.65 -16.59
CA ILE A 17 -8.44 5.58 -16.16
C ILE A 17 -8.16 4.26 -15.40
N TYR A 18 -8.97 3.93 -14.40
CA TYR A 18 -8.79 2.73 -13.59
C TYR A 18 -9.04 1.44 -14.40
N PRO A 19 -10.13 1.29 -15.18
CA PRO A 19 -10.33 0.11 -16.03
C PRO A 19 -9.20 -0.14 -17.03
N VAL A 20 -8.58 0.90 -17.60
CA VAL A 20 -7.44 0.75 -18.50
C VAL A 20 -6.24 0.13 -17.77
N LEU A 21 -5.93 0.59 -16.56
CA LEU A 21 -4.83 0.05 -15.76
C LEU A 21 -5.11 -1.38 -15.28
N VAL A 22 -6.36 -1.66 -14.88
CA VAL A 22 -6.82 -3.03 -14.59
C VAL A 22 -6.65 -3.92 -15.82
N ALA A 23 -7.01 -3.43 -17.01
CA ALA A 23 -6.86 -4.19 -18.25
C ALA A 23 -5.39 -4.47 -18.60
N TRP A 24 -4.48 -3.55 -18.27
CA TRP A 24 -3.05 -3.75 -18.52
C TRP A 24 -2.44 -4.83 -17.62
N LEU A 25 -2.89 -4.96 -16.37
CA LEU A 25 -2.27 -5.86 -15.40
C LEU A 25 -3.10 -7.10 -15.03
N TRP A 26 -4.38 -6.93 -14.71
CA TRP A 26 -5.21 -7.99 -14.13
C TRP A 26 -6.11 -8.71 -15.16
N SER A 27 -6.07 -8.32 -16.44
CA SER A 27 -6.85 -9.01 -17.49
C SER A 27 -6.24 -10.34 -17.96
N GLY A 28 -4.98 -10.61 -17.62
CA GLY A 28 -4.18 -11.73 -18.13
C GLY A 28 -3.65 -11.56 -19.57
N HIS A 29 -4.21 -10.61 -20.34
CA HIS A 29 -3.82 -10.35 -21.73
C HIS A 29 -3.08 -9.03 -21.92
N GLY A 30 -3.13 -8.18 -20.91
CA GLY A 30 -2.46 -6.89 -20.90
C GLY A 30 -0.94 -7.02 -20.92
N TRP A 31 -0.28 -5.93 -21.32
CA TRP A 31 1.17 -5.93 -21.52
C TRP A 31 1.95 -6.01 -20.20
N LEU A 32 1.37 -5.55 -19.07
CA LEU A 32 1.97 -5.70 -17.73
C LEU A 32 1.76 -7.10 -17.15
N SER A 33 0.75 -7.83 -17.63
CA SER A 33 0.49 -9.23 -17.26
C SER A 33 1.53 -10.20 -17.86
N LYS A 34 2.36 -9.74 -18.81
CA LYS A 34 3.30 -10.56 -19.57
C LYS A 34 4.74 -10.19 -19.20
N PRO A 35 5.68 -11.14 -19.33
CA PRO A 35 7.11 -10.82 -19.28
C PRO A 35 7.44 -9.79 -20.38
N ALA A 36 8.33 -8.85 -20.06
CA ALA A 36 8.84 -7.91 -21.05
C ALA A 36 9.97 -8.56 -21.87
N ASP A 37 10.17 -8.11 -23.11
CA ASP A 37 11.26 -8.63 -23.95
C ASP A 37 12.62 -8.50 -23.25
N GLY A 38 13.28 -9.63 -23.01
CA GLY A 38 14.55 -9.70 -22.29
C GLY A 38 14.45 -9.72 -20.76
N ILE A 39 13.24 -9.78 -20.18
CA ILE A 39 13.00 -9.91 -18.74
C ILE A 39 12.02 -11.06 -18.49
N ASP A 40 12.49 -12.10 -17.81
CA ASP A 40 11.71 -13.32 -17.48
C ASP A 40 10.76 -13.12 -16.28
N ALA A 41 10.20 -11.91 -16.13
CA ALA A 41 9.31 -11.52 -15.05
C ALA A 41 8.27 -10.50 -15.53
N SER A 42 7.01 -10.66 -15.09
CA SER A 42 5.92 -9.71 -15.31
C SER A 42 5.77 -8.76 -14.12
N PHE A 43 5.05 -7.66 -14.29
CA PHE A 43 4.69 -6.81 -13.16
C PHE A 43 3.77 -7.59 -12.21
N TYR A 44 4.01 -7.49 -10.91
CA TYR A 44 3.26 -8.22 -9.89
C TYR A 44 2.58 -7.26 -8.92
N ASP A 45 1.27 -7.38 -8.79
CA ASP A 45 0.46 -6.63 -7.84
C ASP A 45 -0.73 -7.48 -7.41
N PHE A 46 -0.63 -8.09 -6.23
CA PHE A 46 -1.62 -9.06 -5.76
C PHE A 46 -3.00 -8.43 -5.51
N ALA A 47 -3.05 -7.31 -4.79
CA ALA A 47 -4.32 -6.66 -4.42
C ALA A 47 -4.42 -5.18 -4.81
N GLY A 48 -3.34 -4.53 -5.29
CA GLY A 48 -3.42 -3.17 -5.82
C GLY A 48 -2.54 -2.09 -5.17
N SER A 49 -1.31 -2.36 -4.71
CA SER A 49 -0.41 -1.23 -4.33
C SER A 49 -0.14 -0.32 -5.52
N GLY A 50 0.03 -0.89 -6.72
CA GLY A 50 0.17 -0.15 -7.96
C GLY A 50 -1.18 0.24 -8.55
N VAL A 51 -1.98 -0.74 -8.95
CA VAL A 51 -3.19 -0.52 -9.75
C VAL A 51 -4.21 0.36 -9.04
N VAL A 52 -4.36 0.21 -7.72
CA VAL A 52 -5.34 0.97 -6.93
C VAL A 52 -4.68 2.18 -6.27
N HIS A 53 -3.69 1.94 -5.42
CA HIS A 53 -3.18 2.99 -4.54
C HIS A 53 -2.24 3.96 -5.24
N LEU A 54 -1.26 3.48 -6.01
CA LEU A 54 -0.39 4.37 -6.78
C LEU A 54 -1.20 5.22 -7.77
N THR A 55 -2.11 4.58 -8.51
CA THR A 55 -3.02 5.27 -9.42
C THR A 55 -3.80 6.38 -8.73
N GLY A 56 -4.51 6.05 -7.65
CA GLY A 56 -5.31 7.03 -6.89
C GLY A 56 -4.45 8.13 -6.27
N GLY A 57 -3.27 7.77 -5.75
CA GLY A 57 -2.32 8.71 -5.16
C GLY A 57 -1.76 9.71 -6.18
N ILE A 58 -1.40 9.26 -7.39
CA ILE A 58 -0.95 10.15 -8.46
C ILE A 58 -2.09 11.04 -8.94
N ALA A 59 -3.30 10.50 -9.08
CA ALA A 59 -4.48 11.29 -9.43
C ALA A 59 -4.76 12.37 -8.37
N ALA A 60 -4.61 12.05 -7.07
CA ALA A 60 -4.74 13.00 -5.97
C ALA A 60 -3.64 14.08 -6.03
N LEU A 61 -2.37 13.71 -6.25
CA LEU A 61 -1.26 14.66 -6.34
C LEU A 61 -1.45 15.65 -7.51
N VAL A 62 -1.77 15.12 -8.70
CA VAL A 62 -2.00 15.93 -9.90
C VAL A 62 -3.24 16.80 -9.72
N GLY A 63 -4.32 16.24 -9.16
CA GLY A 63 -5.56 16.97 -8.85
C GLY A 63 -5.32 18.13 -7.88
N ALA A 64 -4.61 17.90 -6.78
CA ALA A 64 -4.26 18.93 -5.80
C ALA A 64 -3.38 20.02 -6.42
N LYS A 65 -2.41 19.64 -7.26
CA LYS A 65 -1.53 20.59 -7.95
C LYS A 65 -2.29 21.47 -8.95
N ILE A 66 -3.20 20.90 -9.74
CA ILE A 66 -3.99 21.64 -10.73
C ILE A 66 -5.03 22.54 -10.05
N LEU A 67 -5.70 22.05 -9.01
CA LEU A 67 -6.70 22.82 -8.27
C LEU A 67 -6.06 23.98 -7.50
N GLY A 68 -4.82 23.79 -7.04
CA GLY A 68 -4.11 24.72 -6.17
C GLY A 68 -4.54 24.62 -4.72
N PRO A 69 -3.81 25.30 -3.82
CA PRO A 69 -4.04 25.21 -2.39
C PRO A 69 -5.35 25.87 -1.93
N ARG A 70 -5.91 25.39 -0.81
CA ARG A 70 -6.98 26.12 -0.11
C ARG A 70 -6.47 27.53 0.24
N LYS A 71 -7.35 28.53 0.15
CA LYS A 71 -7.02 29.94 0.43
C LYS A 71 -6.39 30.04 1.82
N GLY A 72 -5.21 30.66 1.92
CA GLY A 72 -4.50 30.84 3.19
C GLY A 72 -3.69 29.64 3.70
N ARG A 73 -3.77 28.45 3.08
CA ARG A 73 -3.13 27.23 3.60
C ARG A 73 -1.61 27.34 3.81
N PHE A 74 -0.95 28.14 3.00
CA PHE A 74 0.51 28.34 3.05
C PHE A 74 0.87 29.82 3.29
N ASP A 75 -0.08 30.61 3.76
CA ASP A 75 0.13 32.01 4.12
C ASP A 75 0.44 32.10 5.61
N GLU A 76 1.57 32.73 5.95
CA GLU A 76 2.02 32.90 7.33
C GLU A 76 1.10 33.83 8.13
N MET A 77 0.33 34.69 7.45
CA MET A 77 -0.59 35.65 8.07
C MET A 77 -1.96 35.04 8.40
N VAL A 78 -2.25 33.83 7.91
CA VAL A 78 -3.52 33.14 8.14
C VAL A 78 -3.36 32.14 9.27
N ASP A 79 -4.35 32.10 10.17
CA ASP A 79 -4.38 31.14 11.26
C ASP A 79 -4.40 29.70 10.73
N GLN A 80 -3.31 28.97 10.97
CA GLN A 80 -3.15 27.61 10.49
C GLN A 80 -4.03 26.60 11.23
N THR A 81 -4.66 26.99 12.35
CA THR A 81 -5.65 26.15 13.04
C THR A 81 -6.90 25.91 12.19
N GLU A 82 -7.19 26.75 11.20
CA GLU A 82 -8.31 26.56 10.27
C GLU A 82 -8.17 25.31 9.38
N PHE A 83 -6.96 24.77 9.24
CA PHE A 83 -6.68 23.61 8.37
C PHE A 83 -6.53 22.29 9.14
N VAL A 84 -6.70 22.30 10.46
CA VAL A 84 -6.62 21.08 11.28
C VAL A 84 -7.85 20.20 11.08
N PRO A 85 -7.75 18.88 11.35
CA PRO A 85 -8.90 18.00 11.24
C PRO A 85 -10.05 18.42 12.18
N HIS A 86 -11.26 18.44 11.63
CA HIS A 86 -12.46 18.82 12.40
C HIS A 86 -12.85 17.78 13.47
N SER A 87 -12.42 16.52 13.34
CA SER A 87 -12.75 15.45 14.29
C SER A 87 -11.73 14.30 14.26
N ILE A 88 -10.92 14.21 15.31
CA ILE A 88 -9.99 13.08 15.51
C ILE A 88 -10.73 11.75 15.74
N PRO A 89 -11.81 11.67 16.55
CA PRO A 89 -12.55 10.42 16.72
C PRO A 89 -13.08 9.84 15.40
N LEU A 90 -13.54 10.69 14.47
CA LEU A 90 -13.99 10.24 13.15
C LEU A 90 -12.84 9.73 12.28
N ILE A 91 -11.64 10.32 12.37
CA ILE A 91 -10.44 9.78 11.70
C ILE A 91 -10.12 8.39 12.22
N VAL A 92 -10.13 8.20 13.55
CA VAL A 92 -9.86 6.90 14.17
C VAL A 92 -10.90 5.88 13.74
N LEU A 93 -12.19 6.23 13.79
CA LEU A 93 -13.28 5.35 13.34
C LEU A 93 -13.12 4.97 11.86
N GLY A 94 -12.87 5.94 10.99
CA GLY A 94 -12.62 5.70 9.56
C GLY A 94 -11.43 4.78 9.33
N THR A 95 -10.35 4.97 10.08
CA THR A 95 -9.15 4.12 10.02
C THR A 95 -9.45 2.69 10.44
N MET A 96 -10.24 2.49 11.50
CA MET A 96 -10.65 1.14 11.94
C MET A 96 -11.54 0.44 10.91
N ILE A 97 -12.49 1.16 10.31
CA ILE A 97 -13.34 0.64 9.23
C ILE A 97 -12.49 0.25 8.02
N LEU A 98 -11.57 1.12 7.61
CA LEU A 98 -10.65 0.85 6.49
C LEU A 98 -9.76 -0.34 6.79
N TRP A 99 -9.19 -0.45 8.00
CA TRP A 99 -8.32 -1.56 8.38
C TRP A 99 -9.08 -2.89 8.37
N PHE A 100 -10.27 -2.94 8.98
CA PHE A 100 -11.13 -4.12 8.93
C PHE A 100 -11.48 -4.51 7.48
N GLY A 101 -11.90 -3.54 6.67
CA GLY A 101 -12.18 -3.76 5.25
C GLY A 101 -10.95 -4.22 4.46
N TRP A 102 -9.76 -3.75 4.83
CA TRP A 102 -8.49 -4.10 4.17
C TRP A 102 -8.11 -5.56 4.33
N ILE A 103 -8.48 -6.18 5.46
CA ILE A 103 -8.31 -7.62 5.67
C ILE A 103 -9.09 -8.37 4.58
N GLY A 104 -10.34 -7.98 4.34
CA GLY A 104 -11.16 -8.53 3.27
C GLY A 104 -10.63 -8.19 1.87
N PHE A 105 -10.15 -6.96 1.66
CA PHE A 105 -9.56 -6.50 0.41
C PHE A 105 -8.39 -7.38 -0.01
N ASN A 106 -7.41 -7.58 0.89
CA ASN A 106 -6.21 -8.36 0.59
C ASN A 106 -6.47 -9.88 0.63
N ALA A 107 -7.21 -10.40 1.60
CA ALA A 107 -7.47 -11.85 1.67
C ALA A 107 -8.38 -12.30 0.50
N GLY A 108 -9.37 -11.48 0.15
CA GLY A 108 -10.31 -11.72 -0.95
C GLY A 108 -9.65 -11.72 -2.33
N SER A 109 -8.51 -11.03 -2.52
CA SER A 109 -7.70 -11.08 -3.75
C SER A 109 -7.11 -12.47 -4.05
N THR A 110 -7.28 -13.44 -3.14
CA THR A 110 -7.01 -14.86 -3.44
C THR A 110 -7.98 -15.42 -4.49
N SER A 111 -9.18 -14.85 -4.60
CA SER A 111 -10.23 -15.18 -5.59
C SER A 111 -10.81 -16.60 -5.57
N THR A 112 -10.22 -17.53 -4.81
CA THR A 112 -10.72 -18.90 -4.60
C THR A 112 -10.37 -19.40 -3.20
N PHE A 113 -11.12 -20.40 -2.72
CA PHE A 113 -10.90 -21.12 -1.45
C PHE A 113 -11.09 -22.63 -1.65
N GLU A 114 -10.91 -23.12 -2.88
CA GLU A 114 -11.17 -24.52 -3.25
C GLU A 114 -10.13 -25.49 -2.68
N SER A 115 -8.92 -25.01 -2.38
CA SER A 115 -7.85 -25.82 -1.81
C SER A 115 -7.35 -25.28 -0.46
N ILE A 116 -6.64 -26.14 0.27
CA ILE A 116 -5.91 -25.73 1.48
C ILE A 116 -4.83 -24.69 1.17
N VAL A 117 -4.24 -24.75 -0.02
CA VAL A 117 -3.21 -23.81 -0.48
C VAL A 117 -3.81 -22.41 -0.64
N ASP A 118 -5.00 -22.30 -1.23
CA ASP A 118 -5.70 -21.03 -1.39
C ASP A 118 -6.13 -20.45 -0.04
N SER A 119 -6.67 -21.31 0.83
CA SER A 119 -7.05 -20.93 2.19
C SER A 119 -5.85 -20.40 3.00
N ASN A 120 -4.70 -21.07 2.90
CA ASN A 120 -3.46 -20.63 3.53
C ASN A 120 -2.93 -19.31 2.94
N LYS A 121 -3.09 -19.11 1.64
CA LYS A 121 -2.72 -17.85 0.97
C LYS A 121 -3.57 -16.67 1.48
N ALA A 122 -4.88 -16.85 1.57
CA ALA A 122 -5.79 -15.84 2.12
C ALA A 122 -5.51 -15.56 3.60
N ALA A 123 -5.28 -16.59 4.42
CA ALA A 123 -4.96 -16.44 5.83
C ALA A 123 -3.64 -15.67 6.05
N ARG A 124 -2.60 -15.99 5.29
CA ARG A 124 -1.33 -15.26 5.30
C ARG A 124 -1.51 -13.81 4.85
N SER A 125 -2.30 -13.59 3.79
CA SER A 125 -2.64 -12.24 3.32
C SER A 125 -3.30 -11.40 4.40
N ALA A 126 -4.28 -11.96 5.12
CA ALA A 126 -4.92 -11.31 6.26
C ALA A 126 -3.91 -10.99 7.38
N MET A 127 -3.06 -11.95 7.77
CA MET A 127 -2.04 -11.78 8.81
C MET A 127 -1.06 -10.66 8.44
N ASN A 128 -0.50 -10.71 7.23
CA ASN A 128 0.46 -9.73 6.74
C ASN A 128 -0.14 -8.32 6.67
N THR A 129 -1.43 -8.22 6.32
CA THR A 129 -2.19 -6.96 6.32
C THR A 129 -2.22 -6.33 7.71
N VAL A 130 -2.58 -7.10 8.74
CA VAL A 130 -2.64 -6.61 10.12
C VAL A 130 -1.25 -6.20 10.62
N LEU A 131 -0.25 -7.05 10.41
CA LEU A 131 1.11 -6.79 10.89
C LEU A 131 1.73 -5.54 10.24
N SER A 132 1.60 -5.39 8.91
CA SER A 132 2.14 -4.23 8.21
C SER A 132 1.43 -2.94 8.60
N GLY A 133 0.10 -2.96 8.72
CA GLY A 133 -0.66 -1.80 9.21
C GLY A 133 -0.22 -1.38 10.61
N ALA A 134 -0.11 -2.32 11.54
CA ALA A 134 0.36 -2.04 12.90
C ALA A 134 1.80 -1.49 12.93
N ALA A 135 2.70 -2.08 12.14
CA ALA A 135 4.09 -1.66 12.06
C ALA A 135 4.22 -0.25 11.46
N GLY A 136 3.43 0.09 10.44
CA GLY A 136 3.40 1.44 9.86
C GLY A 136 2.91 2.50 10.85
N GLY A 137 1.80 2.22 11.55
CA GLY A 137 1.27 3.10 12.59
C GLY A 137 2.25 3.31 13.75
N PHE A 138 2.84 2.23 14.24
CA PHE A 138 3.84 2.28 15.31
C PHE A 138 5.10 3.06 14.89
N THR A 139 5.53 2.91 13.65
CA THR A 139 6.65 3.68 13.11
C THR A 139 6.36 5.17 13.12
N LEU A 140 5.17 5.59 12.69
CA LEU A 140 4.80 7.00 12.77
C LEU A 140 4.70 7.50 14.20
N PHE A 141 4.16 6.69 15.11
CA PHE A 141 4.13 7.03 16.53
C PHE A 141 5.53 7.32 17.06
N ILE A 142 6.50 6.44 16.80
CA ILE A 142 7.89 6.63 17.22
C ILE A 142 8.51 7.87 16.56
N ILE A 143 8.31 8.06 15.25
CA ILE A 143 8.86 9.22 14.55
C ILE A 143 8.30 10.53 15.14
N ARG A 144 6.99 10.61 15.38
CA ARG A 144 6.32 11.79 15.92
C ARG A 144 6.71 12.05 17.37
N LEU A 145 6.83 11.01 18.18
CA LEU A 145 7.25 11.14 19.57
C LEU A 145 8.72 11.57 19.68
N VAL A 146 9.63 10.91 18.97
CA VAL A 146 11.08 11.14 19.12
C VAL A 146 11.55 12.42 18.44
N PHE A 147 11.10 12.70 17.21
CA PHE A 147 11.62 13.83 16.43
C PHE A 147 10.78 15.10 16.56
N PHE A 148 9.50 14.98 16.92
CA PHE A 148 8.58 16.11 17.04
C PHE A 148 8.03 16.33 18.46
N ASN A 149 8.36 15.43 19.41
CA ASN A 149 7.88 15.47 20.79
C ASN A 149 6.35 15.65 20.90
N MET A 150 5.61 14.95 20.02
CA MET A 150 4.17 15.13 19.85
C MET A 150 3.44 13.79 19.72
N TYR A 151 2.28 13.70 20.38
CA TYR A 151 1.32 12.62 20.19
C TYR A 151 0.33 12.96 19.07
N ASP A 152 0.68 12.59 17.85
CA ASP A 152 -0.13 12.86 16.65
C ASP A 152 -0.99 11.65 16.26
N VAL A 153 -2.21 11.60 16.79
CA VAL A 153 -3.16 10.49 16.54
C VAL A 153 -3.54 10.38 15.06
N ALA A 154 -3.73 11.51 14.37
CA ALA A 154 -4.06 11.52 12.95
C ALA A 154 -2.87 11.00 12.12
N GLY A 155 -1.65 11.42 12.47
CA GLY A 155 -0.41 10.92 11.87
C GLY A 155 -0.23 9.41 12.06
N VAL A 156 -0.53 8.88 13.24
CA VAL A 156 -0.50 7.42 13.50
C VAL A 156 -1.53 6.69 12.63
N CYS A 157 -2.75 7.22 12.51
CA CYS A 157 -3.79 6.65 11.65
C CYS A 157 -3.33 6.58 10.18
N ASN A 158 -2.77 7.67 9.64
CA ASN A 158 -2.20 7.66 8.30
C ASN A 158 -0.99 6.71 8.18
N GLY A 159 -0.19 6.56 9.24
CA GLY A 159 0.86 5.56 9.32
C GLY A 159 0.33 4.13 9.19
N CYS A 160 -0.77 3.81 9.85
CA CYS A 160 -1.46 2.52 9.69
C CYS A 160 -1.89 2.31 8.23
N LEU A 161 -2.53 3.32 7.63
CA LEU A 161 -2.98 3.25 6.23
C LEU A 161 -1.80 3.10 5.26
N ALA A 162 -0.68 3.81 5.49
CA ALA A 162 0.52 3.68 4.67
C ALA A 162 1.11 2.25 4.74
N GLY A 163 1.10 1.63 5.93
CA GLY A 163 1.49 0.22 6.10
C GLY A 163 0.55 -0.75 5.38
N LEU A 164 -0.76 -0.52 5.44
CA LEU A 164 -1.76 -1.31 4.72
C LEU A 164 -1.60 -1.20 3.20
N VAL A 165 -1.41 0.01 2.68
CA VAL A 165 -1.12 0.24 1.25
C VAL A 165 0.17 -0.46 0.84
N SER A 166 1.23 -0.36 1.64
CA SER A 166 2.55 -0.89 1.29
C SER A 166 2.59 -2.42 1.20
N ILE A 167 1.77 -3.13 1.97
CA ILE A 167 1.73 -4.60 1.91
C ILE A 167 0.77 -5.13 0.84
N THR A 168 -0.09 -4.28 0.28
CA THR A 168 -1.21 -4.70 -0.59
C THR A 168 -0.75 -5.53 -1.79
N ALA A 169 0.30 -5.11 -2.51
CA ALA A 169 0.86 -5.87 -3.63
C ALA A 169 1.54 -7.18 -3.20
N GLY A 170 2.09 -7.24 -1.98
CA GLY A 170 2.91 -8.35 -1.48
C GLY A 170 2.22 -9.28 -0.49
N SER A 171 0.96 -9.02 -0.13
CA SER A 171 0.36 -9.56 1.10
C SER A 171 0.30 -11.09 1.12
N ALA A 172 0.15 -11.75 -0.03
CA ALA A 172 0.09 -13.20 -0.14
C ALA A 172 1.46 -13.90 -0.35
N ASN A 173 2.48 -13.19 -0.82
CA ASN A 173 3.74 -13.74 -1.33
C ASN A 173 4.99 -13.31 -0.54
N VAL A 174 4.82 -12.64 0.61
CA VAL A 174 5.91 -12.32 1.54
C VAL A 174 5.70 -12.99 2.90
N THR A 175 6.78 -13.13 3.66
CA THR A 175 6.71 -13.64 5.04
C THR A 175 6.10 -12.60 5.98
N SER A 176 5.57 -13.03 7.12
CA SER A 176 5.04 -12.12 8.15
C SER A 176 6.08 -11.19 8.74
N PHE A 177 7.34 -11.63 8.82
CA PHE A 177 8.44 -10.76 9.23
C PHE A 177 8.74 -9.68 8.18
N SER A 178 8.76 -10.07 6.90
CA SER A 178 8.88 -9.11 5.80
C SER A 178 7.74 -8.09 5.80
N ALA A 179 6.50 -8.51 6.10
CA ALA A 179 5.35 -7.61 6.18
C ALA A 179 5.54 -6.50 7.24
N ILE A 180 6.15 -6.83 8.39
CA ILE A 180 6.49 -5.84 9.43
C ILE A 180 7.49 -4.81 8.88
N ILE A 181 8.56 -5.26 8.21
CA ILE A 181 9.58 -4.39 7.61
C ILE A 181 8.96 -3.48 6.54
N ILE A 182 8.10 -4.04 5.68
CA ILE A 182 7.37 -3.31 4.65
C ILE A 182 6.53 -2.19 5.28
N GLY A 183 5.81 -2.49 6.37
CA GLY A 183 5.04 -1.50 7.13
C GLY A 183 5.90 -0.39 7.73
N ILE A 184 7.05 -0.74 8.34
CA ILE A 184 7.99 0.25 8.91
C ILE A 184 8.49 1.23 7.84
N ILE A 185 8.92 0.70 6.71
CA ILE A 185 9.42 1.54 5.61
C ILE A 185 8.27 2.35 5.02
N GLY A 186 7.09 1.76 4.85
CA GLY A 186 5.88 2.45 4.38
C GLY A 186 5.50 3.66 5.24
N GLY A 187 5.49 3.51 6.57
CA GLY A 187 5.25 4.62 7.49
C GLY A 187 6.32 5.72 7.40
N SER A 188 7.59 5.33 7.31
CA SER A 188 8.70 6.29 7.18
C SER A 188 8.64 7.09 5.87
N LEU A 189 8.28 6.42 4.78
CA LEU A 189 8.11 7.03 3.46
C LEU A 189 6.88 7.94 3.41
N TYR A 190 5.77 7.57 4.06
CA TYR A 190 4.62 8.47 4.25
C TYR A 190 5.05 9.77 4.91
N GLN A 191 5.79 9.71 6.03
CA GLN A 191 6.22 10.91 6.76
C GLN A 191 7.04 11.84 5.87
N THR A 192 7.94 11.25 5.08
CA THR A 192 8.83 11.99 4.17
C THR A 192 8.03 12.59 3.01
N ALA A 193 7.15 11.80 2.40
CA ALA A 193 6.31 12.24 1.29
C ALA A 193 5.35 13.38 1.68
N SER A 194 4.66 13.28 2.81
CA SER A 194 3.77 14.32 3.31
C SER A 194 4.51 15.67 3.47
N ARG A 195 5.70 15.64 4.10
CA ARG A 195 6.55 16.84 4.22
C ARG A 195 7.00 17.38 2.86
N MET A 196 7.40 16.50 1.94
CA MET A 196 7.86 16.87 0.60
C MET A 196 6.75 17.48 -0.28
N VAL A 197 5.50 17.05 -0.12
CA VAL A 197 4.33 17.61 -0.81
C VAL A 197 4.03 19.00 -0.25
N ALA A 198 3.99 19.14 1.07
CA ALA A 198 3.75 20.42 1.74
C ALA A 198 4.85 21.46 1.42
N GLN A 199 6.13 21.05 1.39
CA GLN A 199 7.25 21.92 0.99
C GLN A 199 7.13 22.47 -0.43
N ARG A 200 6.48 21.72 -1.33
CA ARG A 200 6.19 22.17 -2.70
C ARG A 200 4.92 23.00 -2.81
N ARG A 201 4.33 23.40 -1.67
CA ARG A 201 3.09 24.18 -1.55
C ARG A 201 1.92 23.52 -2.30
N ILE A 202 1.88 22.18 -2.29
CA ILE A 202 0.73 21.40 -2.77
C ILE A 202 -0.11 21.05 -1.54
N ASP A 203 -1.37 21.44 -1.55
CA ASP A 203 -2.30 21.20 -0.45
C ASP A 203 -3.07 19.91 -0.69
N ASP A 204 -2.59 18.81 -0.10
CA ASP A 204 -3.27 17.53 -0.04
C ASP A 204 -3.89 17.37 1.35
N PRO A 205 -5.20 17.65 1.54
CA PRO A 205 -5.80 17.81 2.87
C PRO A 205 -5.78 16.57 3.75
N ILE A 206 -5.64 15.39 3.15
CA ILE A 206 -5.67 14.10 3.85
C ILE A 206 -4.39 13.29 3.63
N ASP A 207 -3.36 13.91 3.04
CA ASP A 207 -2.12 13.24 2.65
C ASP A 207 -2.35 12.02 1.73
N ALA A 208 -3.33 12.10 0.82
CA ALA A 208 -3.72 11.02 -0.09
C ALA A 208 -2.53 10.51 -0.93
N PHE A 209 -1.70 11.41 -1.46
CA PHE A 209 -0.49 11.02 -2.18
C PHE A 209 0.54 10.34 -1.27
N ALA A 210 0.73 10.84 -0.04
CA ALA A 210 1.73 10.25 0.85
C ALA A 210 1.32 8.84 1.30
N VAL A 211 0.03 8.62 1.59
CA VAL A 211 -0.49 7.30 1.97
C VAL A 211 -0.55 6.37 0.76
N HIS A 212 -1.26 6.77 -0.30
CA HIS A 212 -1.56 5.89 -1.42
C HIS A 212 -0.50 5.91 -2.52
N GLY A 213 -0.02 7.10 -2.88
CA GLY A 213 1.00 7.27 -3.92
C GLY A 213 2.33 6.67 -3.48
N MET A 214 2.92 7.24 -2.42
CA MET A 214 4.23 6.77 -1.94
C MET A 214 4.16 5.34 -1.37
N GLY A 215 3.12 5.01 -0.59
CA GLY A 215 2.89 3.64 -0.15
C GLY A 215 2.71 2.68 -1.32
N GLY A 216 2.04 3.10 -2.39
CA GLY A 216 1.83 2.30 -3.60
C GLY A 216 3.11 2.06 -4.40
N ILE A 217 3.96 3.09 -4.55
CA ILE A 217 5.31 2.96 -5.13
C ILE A 217 6.11 1.95 -4.32
N TRP A 218 6.18 2.15 -3.00
CA TRP A 218 6.95 1.27 -2.12
C TRP A 218 6.43 -0.16 -2.15
N GLY A 219 5.12 -0.36 -2.04
CA GLY A 219 4.52 -1.69 -2.05
C GLY A 219 4.76 -2.45 -3.35
N SER A 220 4.70 -1.75 -4.49
CA SER A 220 5.01 -2.35 -5.80
C SER A 220 6.47 -2.77 -5.95
N ILE A 221 7.39 -2.11 -5.25
CA ILE A 221 8.81 -2.48 -5.22
C ILE A 221 9.04 -3.60 -4.21
N ALA A 222 8.46 -3.45 -3.02
CA ALA A 222 8.67 -4.34 -1.88
C ALA A 222 8.09 -5.73 -2.12
N CYS A 223 6.98 -5.85 -2.83
CA CYS A 223 6.36 -7.14 -3.14
C CYS A 223 7.29 -8.05 -3.94
N VAL A 224 8.15 -7.49 -4.80
CA VAL A 224 9.16 -8.23 -5.57
C VAL A 224 10.41 -8.46 -4.73
N LEU A 225 10.86 -7.43 -3.99
CA LEU A 225 12.08 -7.51 -3.19
C LEU A 225 12.02 -8.56 -2.07
N PHE A 226 10.86 -8.71 -1.44
CA PHE A 226 10.62 -9.60 -0.31
C PHE A 226 9.85 -10.88 -0.67
N ASP A 227 9.64 -11.14 -1.96
CA ASP A 227 8.98 -12.37 -2.43
C ASP A 227 9.76 -13.60 -1.94
N TYR A 228 9.08 -14.60 -1.36
CA TYR A 228 9.78 -15.78 -0.81
C TYR A 228 10.28 -16.76 -1.90
N GLY A 229 9.84 -16.64 -3.15
CA GLY A 229 10.25 -17.49 -4.27
C GLY A 229 11.37 -16.88 -5.12
N SER A 230 11.29 -15.58 -5.41
CA SER A 230 12.25 -14.85 -6.25
C SER A 230 12.97 -13.69 -5.56
N GLY A 231 12.47 -13.18 -4.43
CA GLY A 231 12.94 -12.02 -3.64
C GLY A 231 14.25 -11.34 -4.09
N PHE A 232 15.29 -11.48 -3.27
CA PHE A 232 16.64 -11.02 -3.61
C PHE A 232 17.31 -11.86 -4.70
N SER A 233 16.76 -13.05 -5.03
CA SER A 233 17.34 -13.92 -6.06
C SER A 233 17.12 -13.40 -7.49
N VAL A 234 16.18 -12.47 -7.74
CA VAL A 234 16.08 -11.73 -9.02
C VAL A 234 17.38 -10.97 -9.33
N PHE A 235 18.15 -10.58 -8.32
CA PHE A 235 19.42 -9.86 -8.48
C PHE A 235 20.66 -10.76 -8.44
N SER A 236 20.48 -12.06 -8.21
CA SER A 236 21.55 -13.06 -8.18
C SER A 236 21.59 -13.81 -9.51
N GLN A 237 22.54 -13.48 -10.39
CA GLN A 237 22.82 -14.24 -11.62
C GLN A 237 23.52 -15.58 -11.34
N GLY A 238 22.86 -16.46 -10.59
CA GLY A 238 23.34 -17.81 -10.32
C GLY A 238 22.18 -18.65 -9.89
N GLU A 239 22.02 -19.82 -10.51
CA GLU A 239 20.93 -20.79 -10.30
C GLU A 239 20.42 -20.83 -8.86
N ILE A 240 19.14 -20.50 -8.65
CA ILE A 240 18.48 -20.78 -7.37
C ILE A 240 17.13 -21.44 -7.63
N THR A 241 17.01 -22.62 -7.05
CA THR A 241 15.85 -23.50 -6.98
C THR A 241 14.59 -22.71 -6.61
N ARG A 242 13.61 -22.72 -7.50
CA ARG A 242 12.27 -22.15 -7.26
C ARG A 242 11.63 -22.84 -6.05
N ILE A 243 11.54 -22.14 -4.93
CA ILE A 243 10.74 -22.55 -3.77
C ILE A 243 9.49 -21.66 -3.76
N GLY A 244 8.46 -22.12 -4.48
CA GLY A 244 7.15 -21.48 -4.54
C GLY A 244 6.28 -21.80 -3.31
N PRO A 245 5.01 -21.32 -3.28
CA PRO A 245 4.08 -21.54 -2.16
C PRO A 245 3.83 -23.02 -1.81
N ASN A 246 4.17 -23.94 -2.70
CA ASN A 246 4.05 -25.39 -2.50
C ASN A 246 5.20 -25.99 -1.68
N ASN A 247 6.28 -25.27 -1.40
CA ASN A 247 7.48 -25.85 -0.78
C ASN A 247 7.62 -25.58 0.72
N TYR A 248 6.63 -24.94 1.36
CA TYR A 248 6.55 -24.93 2.83
C TYR A 248 6.11 -26.28 3.41
N GLU A 249 5.56 -27.20 2.60
CA GLU A 249 5.16 -28.54 3.06
C GLU A 249 6.31 -29.57 3.03
N ALA A 250 7.40 -29.31 2.29
CA ALA A 250 8.57 -30.19 2.31
C ALA A 250 9.36 -30.08 3.64
N ALA A 251 9.26 -28.95 4.34
CA ALA A 251 9.96 -28.72 5.59
C ALA A 251 9.19 -29.23 6.83
N VAL A 252 7.87 -29.48 6.72
CA VAL A 252 7.02 -29.92 7.84
C VAL A 252 6.72 -31.43 7.80
N SER A 253 7.03 -32.12 6.71
CA SER A 253 6.83 -33.58 6.58
C SER A 253 8.02 -34.45 7.02
N VAL A 254 9.13 -33.86 7.46
CA VAL A 254 10.28 -34.61 8.02
C VAL A 254 10.17 -34.67 9.56
N GLY A 255 9.10 -35.32 10.04
CA GLY A 255 8.88 -35.56 11.47
C GLY A 255 8.20 -36.89 11.80
N THR A 256 7.85 -37.69 10.79
CA THR A 256 7.21 -39.00 10.94
C THR A 256 7.86 -40.02 10.01
N GLN A 257 9.12 -40.34 10.28
CA GLN A 257 9.68 -41.64 9.93
C GLN A 257 10.41 -42.21 11.15
N LEU A 258 9.67 -43.06 11.87
CA LEU A 258 10.07 -44.35 12.42
C LEU A 258 11.55 -44.51 12.79
N GLY A 259 11.81 -44.49 14.10
CA GLY A 259 12.79 -45.33 14.79
C GLY A 259 12.06 -46.10 15.88
#